data_AF-A0A3S0WYU3-F1
#
_entry.id   AF-A0A3S0WYU3-F1
#
_cell.length_a   1.000
_cell.length_b   1.000
_cell.length_c   1.000
_cell.angle_alpha   90.00
_cell.angle_beta   90.00
_cell.angle_gamma   90.00
#
_symmetry.space_group_name_H-M   'P 1'
#
loop_
_entity.id
_entity.type
_entity.pdbx_description
1 polymer ?
#
loop_
_entity_poly.entity_id
_entity_poly.type
_entity_poly.pdbx_seq_one_letter_code
_entity_poly.pdbx_strand_id
1 'polypeptide(L)'
;MRALLLALLVGVAAGPAAAQDHRAAPRVDALDWLAGEPMTLLDWGIARLRGDLDYAAAEAAQGGRSTLARSGAFYRPQDRRIVAYANFVEPAANRTEAVCVELFGRVAGALVRGAPQGSGGASWYLESVFGHEARGANRPPELGEQMADRVALQVTLGARAPDAFEDPRRVTCTGRLDSPPAGIALRVEG
;
A
#
# COMPACT_ATOMS: atom_id res chain seq x y z
N MET A 1 25.42 -82.74 -4.63
CA MET A 1 25.57 -82.65 -6.10
C MET A 1 25.44 -81.20 -6.51
N ARG A 2 26.45 -80.68 -7.25
CA ARG A 2 26.44 -79.56 -8.21
C ARG A 2 25.70 -78.27 -7.80
N ALA A 3 26.41 -77.23 -7.36
CA ALA A 3 27.05 -76.19 -8.19
C ALA A 3 26.06 -75.27 -8.91
N LEU A 4 25.99 -73.99 -8.51
CA LEU A 4 26.26 -72.85 -9.41
C LEU A 4 26.37 -71.54 -8.60
N LEU A 5 27.56 -70.94 -8.63
CA LEU A 5 27.74 -69.49 -8.45
C LEU A 5 27.11 -68.78 -9.66
N LEU A 6 26.37 -67.71 -9.43
CA LEU A 6 26.33 -66.58 -10.38
C LEU A 6 26.24 -65.28 -9.59
N ALA A 7 27.36 -64.58 -9.57
CA ALA A 7 27.44 -63.17 -9.19
C ALA A 7 26.75 -62.33 -10.26
N LEU A 8 25.84 -61.45 -9.87
CA LEU A 8 25.43 -60.30 -10.69
C LEU A 8 25.89 -59.02 -10.00
N LEU A 9 26.81 -58.35 -10.69
CA LEU A 9 27.40 -57.06 -10.39
C LEU A 9 26.68 -55.99 -11.24
N VAL A 10 26.57 -54.80 -10.65
CA VAL A 10 26.40 -53.48 -11.29
C VAL A 10 25.00 -53.07 -11.74
N GLY A 11 24.55 -51.94 -11.17
CA GLY A 11 23.43 -51.17 -11.70
C GLY A 11 22.94 -50.03 -10.80
N VAL A 12 23.82 -49.31 -10.10
CA VAL A 12 23.43 -48.06 -9.42
C VAL A 12 23.21 -47.00 -10.51
N ALA A 13 21.99 -46.92 -11.02
CA ALA A 13 21.53 -45.78 -11.80
C ALA A 13 21.22 -44.65 -10.81
N ALA A 14 22.26 -43.89 -10.42
CA ALA A 14 22.09 -42.56 -9.86
C ALA A 14 21.54 -41.68 -10.99
N GLY A 15 20.22 -41.66 -11.13
CA GLY A 15 19.56 -40.70 -12.02
C GLY A 15 19.91 -39.29 -11.55
N PRO A 16 20.24 -38.36 -12.47
CA PRO A 16 20.42 -36.98 -12.08
C PRO A 16 19.08 -36.51 -11.53
N ALA A 17 19.07 -36.10 -10.26
CA ALA A 17 18.01 -35.27 -9.74
C ALA A 17 17.96 -34.04 -10.65
N ALA A 18 17.00 -34.01 -11.57
CA ALA A 18 16.57 -32.79 -12.19
C ALA A 18 15.97 -31.94 -11.06
N ALA A 19 16.84 -31.20 -10.36
CA ALA A 19 16.45 -30.02 -9.64
C ALA A 19 15.70 -29.18 -10.66
N GLN A 20 14.37 -29.22 -10.59
CA GLN A 20 13.53 -28.27 -11.27
C GLN A 20 13.90 -26.94 -10.64
N ASP A 21 14.84 -26.23 -11.27
CA ASP A 21 14.93 -24.79 -11.18
C ASP A 21 13.51 -24.30 -11.50
N HIS A 22 12.73 -24.04 -10.45
CA HIS A 22 11.66 -23.08 -10.48
C HIS A 22 12.32 -21.74 -10.80
N ARG A 23 12.70 -21.56 -12.07
CA ARG A 23 12.87 -20.24 -12.66
C ARG A 23 11.51 -19.60 -12.49
N ALA A 24 11.39 -18.82 -11.41
CA ALA A 24 10.26 -17.97 -11.15
C ALA A 24 9.93 -17.30 -12.48
N ALA A 25 8.70 -17.49 -12.97
CA ALA A 25 8.21 -16.77 -14.14
C ALA A 25 8.54 -15.28 -13.93
N PRO A 26 8.88 -14.52 -14.98
CA PRO A 26 9.19 -13.10 -14.84
C PRO A 26 8.06 -12.43 -14.04
N ARG A 27 8.38 -11.94 -12.83
CA ARG A 27 7.39 -11.26 -11.99
C ARG A 27 7.01 -9.98 -12.72
N VAL A 28 5.79 -9.95 -13.23
CA VAL A 28 5.19 -8.75 -13.82
C VAL A 28 5.02 -7.72 -12.70
N ASP A 29 5.64 -6.55 -12.82
CA ASP A 29 5.49 -5.46 -11.86
C ASP A 29 4.09 -4.84 -11.96
N ALA A 30 3.44 -4.65 -10.80
CA ALA A 30 2.09 -4.11 -10.73
C ALA A 30 1.91 -2.78 -11.45
N LEU A 31 2.85 -1.83 -11.29
CA LEU A 31 2.71 -0.51 -11.88
C LEU A 31 2.98 -0.50 -13.38
N ASP A 32 3.93 -1.32 -13.85
CA ASP A 32 4.18 -1.45 -15.29
C ASP A 32 2.99 -2.09 -16.00
N TRP A 33 2.35 -3.06 -15.35
CA TRP A 33 1.13 -3.67 -15.85
C TRP A 33 -0.06 -2.70 -15.83
N LEU A 34 -0.27 -1.96 -14.73
CA LEU A 34 -1.35 -0.95 -14.63
C LEU A 34 -1.18 0.19 -15.65
N ALA A 35 0.07 0.58 -15.96
CA ALA A 35 0.40 1.65 -16.91
C ALA A 35 0.35 1.23 -18.40
N GLY A 36 0.30 -0.08 -18.69
CA GLY A 36 0.33 -0.62 -20.05
C GLY A 36 -1.01 -0.64 -20.80
N GLU A 37 -2.12 -0.30 -20.14
CA GLU A 37 -3.47 -0.36 -20.73
C GLU A 37 -3.95 0.98 -21.34
N PRO A 38 -4.74 0.96 -22.44
CA PRO A 38 -5.06 2.15 -23.26
C PRO A 38 -5.97 3.21 -22.59
N MET A 39 -6.56 2.89 -21.45
CA MET A 39 -6.97 3.81 -20.39
C MET A 39 -6.39 3.19 -19.12
N THR A 40 -5.38 3.82 -18.50
CA THR A 40 -4.57 3.07 -17.55
C THR A 40 -5.43 2.67 -16.35
N LEU A 41 -5.45 1.38 -16.02
CA LEU A 41 -6.05 0.89 -14.76
C LEU A 41 -5.46 1.65 -13.56
N LEU A 42 -4.24 2.16 -13.72
CA LEU A 42 -3.60 3.07 -12.78
C LEU A 42 -4.43 4.34 -12.55
N ASP A 43 -4.82 5.07 -13.60
CA ASP A 43 -5.58 6.33 -13.48
C ASP A 43 -6.95 6.09 -12.85
N TRP A 44 -7.65 5.02 -13.26
CA TRP A 44 -8.91 4.62 -12.65
C TRP A 44 -8.76 4.24 -11.18
N GLY A 45 -7.73 3.46 -10.84
CA GLY A 45 -7.43 3.09 -9.47
C GLY A 45 -7.10 4.32 -8.61
N ILE A 46 -6.34 5.28 -9.13
CA ILE A 46 -6.04 6.55 -8.44
C ILE A 46 -7.31 7.39 -8.25
N ALA A 47 -8.17 7.47 -9.26
CA ALA A 47 -9.43 8.21 -9.17
C ALA A 47 -10.37 7.59 -8.11
N ARG A 48 -10.44 6.26 -8.05
CA ARG A 48 -11.22 5.54 -7.04
C ARG A 48 -10.64 5.70 -5.64
N LEU A 49 -9.33 5.48 -5.48
CA LEU A 49 -8.63 5.71 -4.21
C LEU A 49 -8.86 7.13 -3.70
N ARG A 50 -8.84 8.12 -4.59
CA ARG A 50 -9.16 9.51 -4.24
C ARG A 50 -10.58 9.66 -3.71
N GLY A 51 -11.58 9.07 -4.38
CA GLY A 51 -12.98 9.13 -3.91
C GLY A 51 -13.17 8.50 -2.54
N ASP A 52 -12.57 7.33 -2.32
CA ASP A 52 -12.61 6.63 -1.02
C ASP A 52 -11.88 7.44 0.07
N LEU A 53 -10.75 8.06 -0.27
CA LEU A 53 -9.98 8.91 0.63
C LEU A 53 -10.74 10.17 1.03
N ASP A 54 -11.44 10.82 0.09
CA ASP A 54 -12.25 12.00 0.39
C ASP A 54 -13.33 11.68 1.44
N TYR A 55 -13.97 10.52 1.34
CA TYR A 55 -14.93 10.03 2.34
C TYR A 55 -14.25 9.69 3.68
N ALA A 56 -13.18 8.90 3.64
CA ALA A 56 -12.43 8.48 4.84
C ALA A 56 -11.85 9.67 5.62
N ALA A 57 -11.31 10.67 4.92
CA ALA A 57 -10.76 11.89 5.51
C ALA A 57 -11.85 12.78 6.12
N ALA A 58 -13.01 12.90 5.45
CA ALA A 58 -14.15 13.64 5.99
C ALA A 58 -14.71 12.97 7.27
N GLU A 59 -14.82 11.64 7.28
CA GLU A 59 -15.23 10.90 8.46
C GLU A 59 -14.23 11.05 9.62
N ALA A 60 -12.93 10.91 9.33
CA ALA A 60 -11.88 11.10 10.33
C ALA A 60 -11.89 12.52 10.93
N ALA A 61 -12.13 13.54 10.09
CA ALA A 61 -12.27 14.93 10.53
C ALA A 61 -13.43 15.09 11.53
N GLN A 62 -14.61 14.55 11.20
CA GLN A 62 -15.80 14.64 12.05
C GLN A 62 -15.59 13.92 13.39
N GLY A 63 -15.01 12.71 13.37
CA GLY A 63 -14.73 11.97 14.59
C GLY A 63 -13.66 12.63 15.48
N GLY A 64 -12.71 13.37 14.88
CA GLY A 64 -11.57 13.98 15.58
C GLY A 64 -11.79 15.42 16.04
N ARG A 65 -12.91 16.04 15.64
CA ARG A 65 -13.11 17.51 15.72
C ARG A 65 -12.05 18.30 14.95
N SER A 66 -11.45 17.66 13.96
CA SER A 66 -10.46 18.23 13.05
C SER A 66 -11.16 18.86 11.85
N THR A 67 -10.50 19.79 11.17
CA THR A 67 -11.04 20.36 9.92
C THR A 67 -10.26 19.81 8.73
N LEU A 68 -10.92 19.08 7.83
CA LEU A 68 -10.31 18.67 6.56
C LEU A 68 -10.18 19.90 5.64
N ALA A 69 -8.96 20.23 5.22
CA ALA A 69 -8.73 21.26 4.20
C ALA A 69 -8.77 20.69 2.79
N ARG A 70 -8.05 19.58 2.55
CA ARG A 70 -7.96 18.97 1.23
C ARG A 70 -7.45 17.53 1.33
N SER A 71 -7.97 16.66 0.49
CA SER A 71 -7.45 15.33 0.21
C SER A 71 -7.19 15.13 -1.28
N GLY A 72 -6.48 14.06 -1.62
CA GLY A 72 -6.26 13.64 -3.00
C GLY A 72 -5.29 12.46 -3.12
N ALA A 73 -5.12 11.97 -4.33
CA ALA A 73 -4.13 10.94 -4.65
C ALA A 73 -3.42 11.28 -5.96
N PHE A 74 -2.13 10.96 -6.06
CA PHE A 74 -1.37 11.11 -7.30
C PHE A 74 -0.25 10.07 -7.40
N TYR A 75 0.17 9.77 -8.63
CA TYR A 75 1.33 8.94 -8.90
C TYR A 75 2.60 9.80 -8.98
N ARG A 76 3.67 9.32 -8.33
CA ARG A 76 5.01 9.91 -8.34
C ARG A 76 5.95 9.00 -9.13
N PRO A 77 6.31 9.36 -10.39
CA PRO A 77 7.15 8.51 -11.23
C PRO A 77 8.57 8.29 -10.70
N GLN A 78 9.12 9.25 -9.95
CA GLN A 78 10.52 9.26 -9.52
C GLN A 78 10.85 8.08 -8.59
N ASP A 79 9.91 7.68 -7.75
CA ASP A 79 10.06 6.56 -6.83
C ASP A 79 8.98 5.48 -7.02
N ARG A 80 8.20 5.60 -8.11
CA ARG A 80 7.13 4.67 -8.48
C ARG A 80 6.15 4.44 -7.33
N ARG A 81 5.68 5.51 -6.69
CA ARG A 81 4.72 5.44 -5.58
C ARG A 81 3.43 6.18 -5.90
N ILE A 82 2.34 5.71 -5.31
CA ILE A 82 1.07 6.44 -5.26
C ILE A 82 0.99 7.09 -3.88
N VAL A 83 0.84 8.41 -3.85
CA VAL A 83 0.70 9.16 -2.61
C VAL A 83 -0.77 9.56 -2.45
N ALA A 84 -1.44 8.95 -1.48
CA ALA A 84 -2.73 9.38 -0.98
C ALA A 84 -2.47 10.39 0.15
N TYR A 85 -2.96 11.62 0.03
CA TYR A 85 -2.71 12.67 1.02
C TYR A 85 -4.00 13.25 1.59
N ALA A 86 -3.99 13.57 2.88
CA ALA A 86 -5.06 14.29 3.58
C ALA A 86 -4.47 15.39 4.46
N ASN A 87 -4.86 16.63 4.21
CA ASN A 87 -4.41 17.80 4.94
C ASN A 87 -5.51 18.29 5.88
N PHE A 88 -5.21 18.32 7.16
CA PHE A 88 -6.08 18.80 8.22
C PHE A 88 -5.57 20.13 8.75
N VAL A 89 -6.49 20.91 9.28
CA VAL A 89 -6.24 22.20 9.87
C VAL A 89 -6.52 22.12 11.36
N GLU A 90 -5.49 22.42 12.15
CA GLU A 90 -5.48 22.24 13.58
C GLU A 90 -4.95 23.50 14.29
N PRO A 91 -5.46 23.83 15.50
CA PRO A 91 -4.84 24.82 16.37
C PRO A 91 -3.39 24.46 16.71
N ALA A 92 -2.58 25.45 17.08
CA ALA A 92 -1.19 25.26 17.49
C ALA A 92 -0.99 24.15 18.54
N ALA A 93 -1.88 24.06 19.53
CA ALA A 93 -1.83 23.04 20.57
C ALA A 93 -2.04 21.61 20.05
N ASN A 94 -2.77 21.43 18.94
CA ASN A 94 -3.11 20.13 18.38
C ASN A 94 -2.17 19.67 17.26
N ARG A 95 -1.29 20.55 16.75
CA ARG A 95 -0.27 20.22 15.75
C ARG A 95 0.87 19.43 16.41
N THR A 96 0.58 18.18 16.74
CA THR A 96 1.47 17.26 17.44
C THR A 96 1.56 15.93 16.69
N GLU A 97 2.64 15.18 16.95
CA GLU A 97 2.85 13.84 16.37
C GLU A 97 1.72 12.88 16.74
N ALA A 98 1.25 12.91 17.99
CA ALA A 98 0.19 12.03 18.47
C ALA A 98 -1.12 12.24 17.72
N VAL A 99 -1.57 13.49 17.54
CA VAL A 99 -2.79 13.81 16.78
C VAL A 99 -2.65 13.41 15.32
N CYS A 100 -1.46 13.60 14.75
CA CYS A 100 -1.18 13.23 13.36
C CYS A 100 -1.26 11.71 13.14
N VAL A 101 -0.68 10.93 14.05
CA VAL A 101 -0.76 9.45 14.06
C VAL A 101 -2.18 8.97 14.31
N GLU A 102 -2.94 9.63 15.18
CA GLU A 102 -4.35 9.31 15.43
C GLU A 102 -5.21 9.51 14.16
N LEU A 103 -5.09 10.66 13.51
CA LEU A 103 -5.79 10.94 12.26
C LEU A 103 -5.36 9.99 11.15
N PHE A 104 -4.06 9.67 11.05
CA PHE A 104 -3.56 8.65 10.14
C PHE A 104 -4.28 7.32 10.35
N GLY A 105 -4.33 6.81 11.58
CA GLY A 105 -4.98 5.55 11.91
C GLY A 105 -6.47 5.55 11.59
N ARG A 106 -7.17 6.67 11.81
CA ARG A 106 -8.60 6.81 11.47
C ARG A 106 -8.84 6.79 9.96
N VAL A 107 -8.05 7.53 9.18
CA VAL A 107 -8.17 7.56 7.73
C VAL A 107 -7.84 6.19 7.15
N ALA A 108 -6.71 5.59 7.55
CA ALA A 108 -6.31 4.27 7.10
C ALA A 108 -7.35 3.20 7.47
N GLY A 109 -7.84 3.21 8.71
CA GLY A 109 -8.86 2.29 9.19
C GLY A 109 -10.21 2.45 8.48
N ALA A 110 -10.57 3.67 8.08
CA ALA A 110 -11.77 3.92 7.28
C ALA A 110 -11.61 3.43 5.84
N LEU A 111 -10.45 3.60 5.21
CA LEU A 111 -10.17 3.10 3.86
C LEU A 111 -10.27 1.58 3.77
N VAL A 112 -9.69 0.87 4.74
CA VAL A 112 -9.69 -0.60 4.75
C VAL A 112 -10.94 -1.20 5.42
N ARG A 113 -11.94 -0.37 5.74
CA ARG A 113 -13.16 -0.80 6.41
C ARG A 113 -13.94 -1.78 5.53
N GLY A 114 -14.17 -2.98 6.03
CA GLY A 114 -14.85 -4.05 5.30
C GLY A 114 -13.90 -5.04 4.61
N ALA A 115 -12.58 -4.78 4.63
CA ALA A 115 -11.60 -5.79 4.29
C ALA A 115 -11.59 -6.91 5.36
N PRO A 116 -11.12 -8.13 5.01
CA PRO A 116 -10.91 -9.19 5.98
C PRO A 116 -10.06 -8.72 7.16
N GLN A 117 -10.46 -9.10 8.38
CA GLN A 117 -9.73 -8.75 9.59
C GLN A 117 -8.34 -9.41 9.58
N GLY A 118 -7.31 -8.66 10.00
CA GLY A 118 -5.92 -9.12 10.06
C GLY A 118 -4.97 -8.31 9.19
N SER A 119 -3.73 -8.79 9.05
CA SER A 119 -2.63 -8.07 8.38
C SER A 119 -2.82 -7.88 6.86
N GLY A 120 -3.81 -8.53 6.25
CA GLY A 120 -4.07 -8.45 4.80
C GLY A 120 -5.12 -7.41 4.38
N GLY A 121 -5.67 -6.63 5.31
CA GLY A 121 -6.78 -5.71 5.02
C GLY A 121 -6.44 -4.64 3.98
N ALA A 122 -5.24 -4.04 4.10
CA ALA A 122 -4.76 -3.03 3.15
C ALA A 122 -4.53 -3.62 1.75
N SER A 123 -3.86 -4.77 1.66
CA SER A 123 -3.60 -5.47 0.41
C SER A 123 -4.91 -5.85 -0.29
N TRP A 124 -5.88 -6.39 0.45
CA TRP A 124 -7.20 -6.72 -0.08
C TRP A 124 -7.94 -5.50 -0.62
N TYR A 125 -7.94 -4.40 0.14
CA TYR A 125 -8.57 -3.15 -0.26
C TYR A 125 -7.94 -2.62 -1.55
N LEU A 126 -6.62 -2.49 -1.59
CA LEU A 126 -5.90 -1.96 -2.73
C LEU A 126 -6.01 -2.86 -3.96
N GLU A 127 -6.06 -4.18 -3.76
CA GLU A 127 -6.36 -5.11 -4.83
C GLU A 127 -7.74 -4.86 -5.46
N SER A 128 -8.75 -4.55 -4.65
CA SER A 128 -10.10 -4.23 -5.13
C SER A 128 -10.16 -2.88 -5.87
N VAL A 129 -9.34 -1.92 -5.47
CA VAL A 129 -9.25 -0.58 -6.07
C VAL A 129 -8.57 -0.62 -7.43
N PHE A 130 -7.45 -1.33 -7.54
CA PHE A 130 -6.59 -1.35 -8.73
C PHE A 130 -6.83 -2.56 -9.65
N GLY A 131 -7.57 -3.56 -9.22
CA GLY A 131 -7.79 -4.81 -9.96
C GLY A 131 -9.14 -4.94 -10.68
N HIS A 132 -10.02 -3.93 -10.65
CA HIS A 132 -11.46 -4.09 -10.94
C HIS A 132 -11.82 -4.60 -12.35
N GLU A 133 -11.01 -4.33 -13.37
CA GLU A 133 -11.30 -4.73 -14.76
C GLU A 133 -10.42 -5.85 -15.30
N ALA A 134 -9.38 -6.21 -14.56
CA ALA A 134 -8.37 -7.18 -14.99
C ALA A 134 -8.70 -8.60 -14.56
N ARG A 135 -9.73 -9.18 -15.18
CA ARG A 135 -9.98 -10.63 -15.11
C ARG A 135 -9.11 -11.45 -16.06
N GLY A 136 -8.12 -10.83 -16.72
CA GLY A 136 -7.28 -11.43 -17.75
C GLY A 136 -6.07 -12.21 -17.22
N ALA A 137 -5.52 -13.09 -18.06
CA ALA A 137 -4.43 -14.01 -17.77
C ALA A 137 -3.05 -13.36 -17.43
N ASN A 138 -2.94 -12.02 -17.48
CA ASN A 138 -1.68 -11.29 -17.29
C ASN A 138 -1.62 -10.49 -15.98
N ARG A 139 -2.58 -10.70 -15.07
CA ARG A 139 -2.58 -10.03 -13.77
C ARG A 139 -1.32 -10.39 -12.97
N PRO A 140 -0.60 -9.41 -12.40
CA PRO A 140 0.52 -9.65 -11.51
C PRO A 140 0.13 -10.56 -10.34
N PRO A 141 0.96 -11.57 -9.99
CA PRO A 141 0.78 -12.30 -8.75
C PRO A 141 0.93 -11.31 -7.58
N GLU A 142 0.14 -11.49 -6.52
CA GLU A 142 0.22 -10.67 -5.30
C GLU A 142 -0.01 -9.16 -5.54
N LEU A 143 -0.89 -8.81 -6.50
CA LEU A 143 -1.21 -7.41 -6.82
C LEU A 143 -1.50 -6.58 -5.57
N GLY A 144 -2.32 -7.09 -4.64
CA GLY A 144 -2.64 -6.40 -3.39
C GLY A 144 -1.41 -6.03 -2.56
N GLU A 145 -0.51 -7.00 -2.34
CA GLU A 145 0.73 -6.78 -1.58
C GLU A 145 1.66 -5.79 -2.29
N GLN A 146 1.83 -5.97 -3.60
CA GLN A 146 2.62 -5.02 -4.41
C GLN A 146 2.05 -3.61 -4.30
N MET A 147 0.72 -3.45 -4.35
CA MET A 147 0.10 -2.13 -4.20
C MET A 147 0.21 -1.59 -2.77
N ALA A 148 0.11 -2.43 -1.73
CA ALA A 148 0.32 -2.03 -0.34
C ALA A 148 1.73 -1.46 -0.09
N ASP A 149 2.74 -1.90 -0.85
CA ASP A 149 4.09 -1.36 -0.77
C ASP A 149 4.27 -0.04 -1.55
N ARG A 150 3.45 0.17 -2.59
CA ARG A 150 3.54 1.32 -3.51
C ARG A 150 2.63 2.48 -3.10
N VAL A 151 1.56 2.22 -2.36
CA VAL A 151 0.64 3.23 -1.85
C VAL A 151 1.09 3.72 -0.48
N ALA A 152 1.40 5.01 -0.38
CA ALA A 152 1.69 5.69 0.87
C ALA A 152 0.54 6.64 1.22
N LEU A 153 0.05 6.55 2.45
CA LEU A 153 -0.82 7.57 3.03
C LEU A 153 0.05 8.64 3.67
N GLN A 154 -0.28 9.90 3.42
CA GLN A 154 0.34 11.07 4.02
C GLN A 154 -0.74 11.93 4.69
N VAL A 155 -0.63 12.13 6.00
CA VAL A 155 -1.49 13.03 6.77
C VAL A 155 -0.68 14.24 7.19
N THR A 156 -1.18 15.45 6.92
CA THR A 156 -0.52 16.70 7.32
C THR A 156 -1.44 17.50 8.22
N LEU A 157 -0.92 17.98 9.36
CA LEU A 157 -1.57 18.97 10.21
C LEU A 157 -0.95 20.33 9.93
N GLY A 158 -1.76 21.29 9.49
CA GLY A 158 -1.35 22.65 9.19
C GLY A 158 -2.13 23.69 9.97
N ALA A 159 -1.64 24.93 9.92
CA ALA A 159 -2.32 26.10 10.46
C ALA A 159 -3.55 26.51 9.62
N ARG A 160 -4.48 27.22 10.25
CA ARG A 160 -5.45 28.05 9.51
C ARG A 160 -4.69 29.18 8.82
N ALA A 161 -5.22 29.68 7.70
CA ALA A 161 -4.60 30.78 6.96
C ALA A 161 -4.19 31.99 7.82
N PRO A 162 -5.01 32.50 8.76
CA PRO A 162 -4.59 33.59 9.66
C PRO A 162 -3.43 33.19 10.60
N ASP A 163 -3.48 31.98 11.16
CA ASP A 163 -2.50 31.52 12.16
C ASP A 163 -1.14 31.15 11.53
N ALA A 164 -1.11 30.92 10.22
CA ALA A 164 0.09 30.52 9.49
C ALA A 164 1.21 31.58 9.51
N PHE A 165 0.86 32.84 9.76
CA PHE A 165 1.85 33.93 9.90
C PHE A 165 2.53 33.94 11.28
N GLU A 166 1.85 33.47 12.32
CA GLU A 166 2.36 33.47 13.69
C GLU A 166 3.08 32.17 14.04
N ASP A 167 2.50 31.05 13.64
CA ASP A 167 3.09 29.72 13.81
C ASP A 167 2.82 28.90 12.54
N PRO A 168 3.81 28.82 11.61
CA PRO A 168 3.67 28.07 10.37
C PRO A 168 3.86 26.56 10.54
N ARG A 169 4.09 26.07 11.77
CA ARG A 169 4.47 24.68 12.04
C ARG A 169 3.52 23.68 11.40
N ARG A 170 4.09 22.65 10.79
CA ARG A 170 3.37 21.53 10.18
C ARG A 170 3.89 20.23 10.74
N VAL A 171 2.99 19.30 10.95
CA VAL A 171 3.33 17.92 11.33
C VAL A 171 2.81 17.01 10.24
N THR A 172 3.69 16.21 9.64
CA THR A 172 3.36 15.26 8.58
C THR A 172 3.66 13.84 9.05
N CYS A 173 2.71 12.94 8.82
CA CYS A 173 2.81 11.51 9.07
C CYS A 173 2.69 10.76 7.74
N THR A 174 3.62 9.86 7.46
CA THR A 174 3.61 9.07 6.22
C THR A 174 3.83 7.59 6.51
N GLY A 175 3.05 6.71 5.91
CA GLY A 175 3.14 5.27 6.10
C GLY A 175 2.32 4.46 5.10
N ARG A 176 2.37 3.13 5.21
CA ARG A 176 1.46 2.22 4.50
C ARG A 176 0.09 2.26 5.19
N LEU A 177 -0.96 1.82 4.50
CA LEU A 177 -2.31 1.78 5.07
C LEU A 177 -2.43 0.82 6.27
N ASP A 178 -1.53 -0.16 6.37
CA ASP A 178 -1.44 -1.13 7.46
C ASP A 178 -0.26 -0.85 8.42
N SER A 179 0.41 0.31 8.29
CA SER A 179 1.52 0.67 9.18
C SER A 179 1.04 0.72 10.63
N PRO A 180 1.70 0.01 11.57
CA PRO A 180 1.46 0.24 13.00
C PRO A 180 1.96 1.65 13.37
N PRO A 181 1.56 2.22 14.53
CA PRO A 181 2.01 3.55 14.95
C PRO A 181 3.53 3.76 14.90
N ALA A 182 4.31 2.75 15.28
CA ALA A 182 5.78 2.80 15.23
C ALA A 182 6.38 2.75 13.80
N GLY A 183 5.58 2.34 12.81
CA GLY A 183 5.96 2.28 11.39
C GLY A 183 5.49 3.50 10.59
N ILE A 184 5.04 4.55 11.24
CA ILE A 184 4.64 5.82 10.62
C ILE A 184 5.83 6.80 10.73
N ALA A 185 6.32 7.26 9.59
CA ALA A 185 7.38 8.25 9.53
C ALA A 185 6.82 9.64 9.85
N LEU A 186 7.50 10.36 10.75
CA LEU A 186 7.12 11.68 11.21
C LEU A 186 8.06 12.75 10.65
N ARG A 187 7.50 13.89 10.28
CA ARG A 187 8.25 15.09 9.92
C ARG A 187 7.57 16.33 10.49
N VAL A 188 8.37 17.16 11.17
CA VAL A 188 7.95 18.48 11.65
C VAL A 188 8.70 19.54 10.86
N GLU A 189 7.98 20.52 10.32
CA GLU A 189 8.51 21.62 9.52
C GLU A 189 7.96 22.94 10.09
N GLY A 190 8.78 23.98 10.21
CA GLY A 190 8.36 25.27 10.78
C GLY A 190 9.46 25.95 11.58
#